data_AF-A0A9R1KUP3-F1
#
_entry.id   AF-A0A9R1KUP3-F1
#
_cell.length_a   1.000
_cell.length_b   1.000
_cell.length_c   1.000
_cell.angle_alpha   90.00
_cell.angle_beta   90.00
_cell.angle_gamma   90.00
#
_symmetry.space_group_name_H-M   'P 1'
#
loop_
_entity.id
_entity.type
_entity.pdbx_description
1 polymer ?
#
loop_
_entity_poly.entity_id
_entity_poly.type
_entity_poly.pdbx_seq_one_letter_code
_entity_poly.pdbx_strand_id
1 'polypeptide(L)'
;MATFSNEELLQAHAELWDLTFGYLKSMALECAIKLGLPNAIHRCGGAATLPDLLDAVSVPESKKAHLPRLMRFLAAFGIFTVSAPAAGECADGEKASVYGLTPVSRLLADDAGANGSCGSLSPFVLSQTTKYHVKAAMHLPEWFMSDDGAAAVAMPFRMAHGTDLWGVMERDPKMNQVFNAGMGSDTQLAMDFVISNYGDVFEGVTSLVDVGGGPGSAARAIARAFPHVKCSVLDLPNVVNSIPSDGVVEYISGDMMSSIPTTDAVFLKYIMHDWNDEDCVKILMQCKKAIPESGGKVIIIDIVVGSPLKAMLEAQVSFDLLMMVITAGKERDEHEWRKIFMDAGFSHHKTRPVLGFMAITELYA
;
A
#
# COMPACT_ATOMS: atom_id res chain seq x y z
N MET A 1 6.38 21.69 -37.70
CA MET A 1 6.77 21.06 -36.42
C MET A 1 7.45 22.12 -35.58
N ALA A 2 7.06 22.31 -34.32
CA ALA A 2 7.81 23.19 -33.42
C ALA A 2 9.20 22.60 -33.21
N THR A 3 10.26 23.40 -33.37
CA THR A 3 11.64 22.99 -33.11
C THR A 3 11.99 23.31 -31.66
N PHE A 4 12.34 22.28 -30.88
CA PHE A 4 12.81 22.46 -29.50
C PHE A 4 14.18 23.16 -29.48
N SER A 5 14.41 23.97 -28.46
CA SER A 5 15.73 24.55 -28.17
C SER A 5 16.70 23.50 -27.63
N ASN A 6 18.00 23.80 -27.71
CA ASN A 6 19.03 22.90 -27.16
C ASN A 6 18.91 22.72 -25.64
N GLU A 7 18.44 23.74 -24.90
CA GLU A 7 18.24 23.68 -23.45
C GLU A 7 17.08 22.75 -23.09
N GLU A 8 15.95 22.88 -23.81
CA GLU A 8 14.80 21.97 -23.66
C GLU A 8 15.20 20.52 -23.96
N LEU A 9 16.01 20.28 -25.00
CA LEU A 9 16.49 18.93 -25.32
C LEU A 9 17.43 18.36 -24.23
N LEU A 10 18.28 19.18 -23.62
CA LEU A 10 19.16 18.74 -22.54
C LEU A 10 18.37 18.35 -21.29
N GLN A 11 17.38 19.16 -20.92
CA GLN A 11 16.49 18.86 -19.80
C GLN A 11 15.66 17.59 -20.07
N ALA A 12 15.06 17.48 -21.25
CA ALA A 12 14.32 16.28 -21.66
C ALA A 12 15.19 15.02 -21.68
N HIS A 13 16.47 15.13 -22.05
CA HIS A 13 17.41 14.02 -22.01
C HIS A 13 17.67 13.52 -20.58
N ALA A 14 17.81 14.42 -19.61
CA ALA A 14 17.95 14.07 -18.20
C ALA A 14 16.68 13.40 -17.64
N GLU A 15 15.49 13.93 -17.98
CA GLU A 15 14.20 13.35 -17.60
C GLU A 15 14.00 11.95 -18.19
N LEU A 16 14.39 11.75 -19.45
CA LEU A 16 14.34 10.43 -20.09
C LEU A 16 15.23 9.41 -19.38
N TRP A 17 16.42 9.80 -18.93
CA TRP A 17 17.28 8.91 -18.14
C TRP A 17 16.67 8.59 -16.78
N ASP A 18 16.08 9.57 -16.11
CA ASP A 18 15.41 9.35 -14.82
C ASP A 18 14.25 8.34 -14.94
N LEU A 19 13.46 8.44 -16.00
CA LEU A 19 12.40 7.47 -16.30
C LEU A 19 12.97 6.09 -16.66
N THR A 20 13.98 6.03 -17.53
CA THR A 20 14.60 4.78 -17.99
C THR A 20 15.20 3.97 -16.84
N PHE A 21 15.84 4.66 -15.89
CA PHE A 21 16.45 4.03 -14.73
C PHE A 21 15.54 4.02 -13.50
N GLY A 22 14.26 4.35 -13.65
CA GLY A 22 13.29 4.47 -12.55
C GLY A 22 13.15 3.20 -11.70
N TYR A 23 13.29 2.01 -12.30
CA TYR A 23 13.26 0.74 -11.57
C TYR A 23 14.35 0.63 -10.49
N LEU A 24 15.50 1.31 -10.67
CA LEU A 24 16.57 1.33 -9.68
C LEU A 24 16.17 2.07 -8.40
N LYS A 25 15.19 3.01 -8.47
CA LYS A 25 14.64 3.67 -7.28
C LYS A 25 13.98 2.66 -6.36
N SER A 26 13.11 1.81 -6.90
CA SER A 26 12.42 0.75 -6.15
C SER A 26 13.41 -0.29 -5.59
N MET A 27 14.37 -0.73 -6.40
CA MET A 27 15.36 -1.73 -5.98
C MET A 27 16.35 -1.18 -4.94
N ALA A 28 16.75 0.10 -5.05
CA ALA A 28 17.60 0.75 -4.06
C ALA A 28 16.85 0.91 -2.72
N LEU A 29 15.56 1.25 -2.77
CA LEU A 29 14.71 1.37 -1.58
C LEU A 29 14.54 0.02 -0.88
N GLU A 30 14.23 -1.04 -1.64
CA GLU A 30 14.16 -2.41 -1.14
C GLU A 30 15.50 -2.83 -0.50
N CYS A 31 16.61 -2.54 -1.17
CA CYS A 31 17.95 -2.81 -0.66
C CYS A 31 18.21 -2.07 0.66
N ALA A 32 17.82 -0.80 0.76
CA ALA A 32 18.00 -0.01 1.97
C ALA A 32 17.23 -0.59 3.16
N ILE A 33 15.99 -1.02 2.94
CA ILE A 33 15.15 -1.68 3.94
C ILE A 33 15.80 -3.00 4.38
N LYS A 34 16.21 -3.85 3.44
CA LYS A 34 16.82 -5.15 3.73
C LYS A 34 18.16 -5.05 4.46
N LEU A 35 18.93 -3.98 4.20
CA LEU A 35 20.16 -3.68 4.94
C LEU A 35 19.89 -3.04 6.31
N GLY A 36 18.66 -2.63 6.60
CA GLY A 36 18.30 -1.98 7.86
C GLY A 36 18.76 -0.52 7.96
N LEU A 37 18.98 0.15 6.83
CA LEU A 37 19.50 1.53 6.80
C LEU A 37 18.57 2.55 7.48
N PRO A 38 17.24 2.56 7.24
CA PRO A 38 16.34 3.49 7.95
C PRO A 38 16.44 3.34 9.46
N ASN A 39 16.43 2.10 9.96
CA ASN A 39 16.55 1.78 11.37
C ASN A 39 17.93 2.13 11.95
N ALA A 40 19.01 1.93 11.18
CA ALA A 40 20.37 2.31 11.61
C ALA A 40 20.46 3.82 11.82
N ILE A 41 19.93 4.63 10.90
CA ILE A 41 19.90 6.09 11.04
C ILE A 41 18.97 6.50 12.19
N HIS A 42 17.80 5.88 12.31
CA HIS A 42 16.86 6.16 13.39
C HIS A 42 17.48 5.94 14.77
N ARG A 43 18.18 4.81 14.97
CA ARG A 43 18.89 4.49 16.23
C ARG A 43 19.99 5.48 16.59
N CYS A 44 20.54 6.20 15.60
CA CYS A 44 21.53 7.26 15.81
C CYS A 44 20.88 8.63 16.11
N GLY A 45 19.58 8.67 16.43
CA GLY A 45 18.85 9.93 16.67
C GLY A 45 18.37 10.61 15.40
N GLY A 46 18.28 9.88 14.28
CA GLY A 46 17.77 10.38 13.01
C GLY A 46 18.83 10.94 12.05
N ALA A 47 20.10 10.90 12.43
CA ALA A 47 21.24 11.19 11.55
C ALA A 47 22.43 10.28 11.90
N ALA A 48 23.17 9.80 10.89
CA ALA A 48 24.33 8.94 11.07
C ALA A 48 25.43 9.26 10.06
N THR A 49 26.70 9.15 10.46
CA THR A 49 27.83 9.25 9.53
C THR A 49 27.93 7.99 8.68
N LEU A 50 28.59 8.09 7.52
CA LEU A 50 28.86 6.91 6.69
C LEU A 50 29.60 5.78 7.42
N PRO A 51 30.63 6.04 8.26
CA PRO A 51 31.21 5.03 9.15
C PRO A 51 30.19 4.38 10.09
N ASP A 52 29.33 5.17 10.74
CA ASP A 52 28.30 4.62 11.65
C ASP A 52 27.38 3.64 10.90
N LEU A 53 27.02 3.95 9.65
CA LEU A 53 26.21 3.08 8.82
C LEU A 53 26.95 1.79 8.44
N LEU A 54 28.23 1.89 8.05
CA LEU A 54 29.06 0.75 7.70
C LEU A 54 29.25 -0.24 8.86
N ASP A 55 29.26 0.28 10.10
CA ASP A 55 29.35 -0.52 11.32
C ASP A 55 27.99 -1.08 11.75
N ALA A 56 26.90 -0.32 11.51
CA ALA A 56 25.56 -0.71 11.90
C ALA A 56 24.90 -1.74 10.97
N VAL A 57 25.28 -1.80 9.68
CA VAL A 57 24.70 -2.76 8.72
C VAL A 57 25.58 -3.98 8.51
N SER A 58 24.95 -5.14 8.42
CA SER A 58 25.65 -6.41 8.14
C SER A 58 25.98 -6.56 6.66
N VAL A 59 27.07 -5.92 6.21
CA VAL A 59 27.59 -5.99 4.84
C VAL A 59 28.97 -6.66 4.83
N PRO A 60 29.22 -7.65 3.95
CA PRO A 60 30.55 -8.26 3.80
C PRO A 60 31.63 -7.21 3.51
N GLU A 61 32.83 -7.39 4.08
CA GLU A 61 33.93 -6.42 3.95
C GLU A 61 34.26 -6.08 2.49
N SER A 62 34.23 -7.08 1.60
CA SER A 62 34.46 -6.90 0.16
C SER A 62 33.42 -6.02 -0.56
N LYS A 63 32.28 -5.73 0.08
CA LYS A 63 31.18 -4.94 -0.48
C LYS A 63 30.99 -3.58 0.21
N LYS A 64 31.65 -3.34 1.35
CA LYS A 64 31.52 -2.08 2.10
C LYS A 64 31.84 -0.84 1.26
N ALA A 65 32.83 -0.94 0.37
CA ALA A 65 33.20 0.13 -0.58
C ALA A 65 32.06 0.54 -1.54
N HIS A 66 31.00 -0.25 -1.68
CA HIS A 66 29.86 0.07 -2.54
C HIS A 66 28.71 0.79 -1.83
N LEU A 67 28.61 0.68 -0.50
CA LEU A 67 27.54 1.33 0.28
C LEU A 67 27.48 2.86 0.06
N PRO A 68 28.59 3.61 -0.04
CA PRO A 68 28.55 5.05 -0.29
C PRO A 68 27.85 5.41 -1.61
N ARG A 69 27.94 4.55 -2.64
CA ARG A 69 27.26 4.75 -3.93
C ARG A 69 25.75 4.59 -3.77
N LEU A 70 25.31 3.57 -3.02
CA LEU A 70 23.90 3.35 -2.70
C LEU A 70 23.33 4.52 -1.90
N MET A 71 24.04 4.96 -0.85
CA MET A 71 23.60 6.08 -0.01
C MET A 71 23.52 7.39 -0.79
N ARG A 72 24.48 7.66 -1.70
CA ARG A 72 24.41 8.83 -2.58
C ARG A 72 23.18 8.78 -3.49
N PHE A 73 22.87 7.62 -4.07
CA PHE A 73 21.69 7.43 -4.91
C PHE A 73 20.40 7.68 -4.10
N LEU A 74 20.26 7.05 -2.93
CA LEU A 74 19.10 7.23 -2.06
C LEU A 74 18.93 8.67 -1.60
N ALA A 75 20.03 9.38 -1.33
CA ALA A 75 19.98 10.79 -0.97
C ALA A 75 19.60 11.71 -2.13
N ALA A 76 20.12 11.44 -3.34
CA ALA A 76 19.77 12.20 -4.55
C ALA A 76 18.28 12.11 -4.90
N PHE A 77 17.62 11.01 -4.56
CA PHE A 77 16.18 10.80 -4.75
C PHE A 77 15.34 11.11 -3.50
N GLY A 78 15.89 11.82 -2.52
CA GLY A 78 15.15 12.32 -1.35
C GLY A 78 14.70 11.25 -0.35
N ILE A 79 15.21 10.02 -0.47
CA ILE A 79 14.95 8.97 0.54
C ILE A 79 15.70 9.31 1.83
N PHE A 80 16.92 9.82 1.73
CA PHE A 80 17.69 10.34 2.87
C PHE A 80 18.15 11.77 2.58
N THR A 81 18.44 12.55 3.62
CA THR A 81 19.23 13.78 3.44
C THR A 81 20.71 13.44 3.43
N VAL A 82 21.52 14.29 2.81
CA VAL A 82 22.98 14.24 2.95
C VAL A 82 23.50 15.64 3.20
N SER A 83 24.34 15.79 4.22
CA SER A 83 25.05 17.03 4.48
C SER A 83 26.55 16.78 4.39
N ALA A 84 27.22 17.61 3.59
CA ALA A 84 28.67 17.72 3.66
C ALA A 84 29.04 18.44 4.96
N PRO A 85 30.17 18.09 5.59
CA PRO A 85 30.68 18.85 6.74
C PRO A 85 30.89 20.32 6.34
N ALA A 86 30.51 21.25 7.23
CA ALA A 86 30.59 22.69 6.98
C ALA A 86 32.01 23.10 6.55
N ALA A 87 32.12 23.83 5.44
CA ALA A 87 33.38 24.39 4.96
C ALA A 87 33.78 25.55 5.89
N GLY A 88 34.77 25.33 6.77
CA GLY A 88 35.31 26.40 7.61
C GLY A 88 36.05 25.98 8.87
N GLU A 89 35.87 24.76 9.38
CA GLU A 89 36.55 24.33 10.62
C GLU A 89 37.47 23.12 10.39
N CYS A 90 38.73 23.47 10.10
CA CYS A 90 40.00 22.77 10.32
C CYS A 90 40.40 21.51 9.52
N ALA A 91 41.71 21.52 9.27
CA ALA A 91 42.59 20.53 8.66
C ALA A 91 42.67 19.19 9.43
N ASP A 92 43.10 18.15 8.71
CA ASP A 92 43.42 16.80 9.18
C ASP A 92 42.28 15.97 9.78
N GLY A 93 41.47 15.42 8.87
CA GLY A 93 40.55 14.31 9.13
C GLY A 93 39.50 14.24 8.02
N GLU A 94 39.35 13.10 7.35
CA GLU A 94 38.23 12.86 6.43
C GLU A 94 36.91 13.01 7.19
N LYS A 95 36.32 14.21 7.19
CA LYS A 95 35.01 14.43 7.78
C LYS A 95 33.98 13.69 6.93
N ALA A 96 33.46 12.58 7.46
CA ALA A 96 32.51 11.72 6.77
C ALA A 96 31.18 12.45 6.49
N SER A 97 30.57 12.15 5.36
CA SER A 97 29.20 12.60 5.04
C SER A 97 28.21 12.12 6.10
N VAL A 98 27.29 13.00 6.48
CA VAL A 98 26.20 12.69 7.43
C VAL A 98 24.91 12.48 6.63
N TYR A 99 24.23 11.36 6.87
CA TYR A 99 22.95 11.01 6.27
C TYR A 99 21.84 11.10 7.32
N GLY A 100 20.73 11.75 6.97
CA GLY A 100 19.58 11.92 7.86
C GLY A 100 18.29 11.34 7.31
N LEU A 101 17.34 11.06 8.20
CA LEU A 101 15.98 10.67 7.80
C LEU A 101 15.24 11.86 7.17
N THR A 102 14.51 11.58 6.10
CA THR A 102 13.48 12.47 5.53
C THR A 102 12.11 12.04 6.06
N PRO A 103 11.03 12.81 5.81
CA PRO A 103 9.68 12.33 6.10
C PRO A 103 9.38 10.97 5.45
N VAL A 104 9.90 10.72 4.23
CA VAL A 104 9.71 9.45 3.51
C VAL A 104 10.43 8.30 4.22
N SER A 105 11.74 8.42 4.51
CA SER A 105 12.47 7.33 5.18
C SER A 105 12.09 7.16 6.64
N ARG A 106 11.49 8.16 7.28
CA ARG A 106 10.91 8.01 8.62
C ARG A 106 9.77 6.99 8.64
N LEU A 107 8.96 6.92 7.58
CA LEU A 107 7.91 5.89 7.45
C LEU A 107 8.47 4.47 7.36
N LEU A 108 9.77 4.31 7.07
CA LEU A 108 10.44 3.02 6.94
C LEU A 108 11.15 2.58 8.21
N ALA A 109 11.33 3.50 9.17
CA ALA A 109 11.95 3.18 10.45
C ALA A 109 10.92 2.56 11.40
N ASP A 110 11.36 1.62 12.21
CA ASP A 110 10.57 1.06 13.31
C ASP A 110 10.52 2.11 14.43
N ASP A 111 9.43 2.86 14.53
CA ASP A 111 9.22 3.80 15.63
C ASP A 111 8.50 3.05 16.78
N ALA A 112 9.28 2.60 17.77
CA ALA A 112 8.72 2.08 19.02
C ALA A 112 8.24 3.25 19.90
N GLY A 113 7.30 4.05 19.41
CA GLY A 113 6.74 5.19 20.12
C GLY A 113 5.85 4.76 21.30
N ALA A 114 5.94 5.50 22.41
CA ALA A 114 5.29 5.22 23.71
C ALA A 114 3.75 5.12 23.72
N ASN A 115 3.07 5.38 22.59
CA ASN A 115 1.61 5.42 22.48
C ASN A 115 1.02 4.26 21.66
N GLY A 116 1.80 3.21 21.35
CA GLY A 116 1.25 1.94 20.89
C GLY A 116 0.79 1.86 19.42
N SER A 117 1.04 2.87 18.59
CA SER A 117 1.04 2.70 17.13
C SER A 117 1.88 3.74 16.38
N CYS A 118 2.81 3.23 15.58
CA CYS A 118 3.14 3.64 14.21
C CYS A 118 4.19 2.64 13.68
N GLY A 119 3.72 1.49 13.17
CA GLY A 119 4.59 0.47 12.58
C GLY A 119 5.32 0.98 11.33
N SER A 120 6.47 0.38 11.02
CA SER A 120 7.21 0.65 9.79
C SER A 120 6.41 0.22 8.54
N LEU A 121 6.41 1.04 7.49
CA LEU A 121 5.91 0.70 6.16
C LEU A 121 6.92 -0.09 5.31
N SER A 122 8.05 -0.50 5.90
CA SER A 122 9.01 -1.39 5.23
C SER A 122 8.34 -2.66 4.67
N PRO A 123 7.45 -3.37 5.40
CA PRO A 123 6.77 -4.54 4.86
C PRO A 123 5.92 -4.22 3.63
N PHE A 124 5.24 -3.06 3.60
CA PHE A 124 4.48 -2.63 2.42
C PHE A 124 5.38 -2.54 1.20
N VAL A 125 6.50 -1.80 1.28
CA VAL A 125 7.46 -1.68 0.17
C VAL A 125 8.00 -3.05 -0.28
N LEU A 126 8.33 -3.93 0.67
CA LEU A 126 8.83 -5.28 0.36
C LEU A 126 7.77 -6.16 -0.32
N SER A 127 6.49 -5.96 -0.03
CA SER A 127 5.39 -6.69 -0.68
C SER A 127 5.21 -6.27 -2.15
N GLN A 128 5.43 -4.99 -2.45
CA GLN A 128 5.28 -4.43 -3.80
C GLN A 128 6.49 -4.69 -4.71
N THR A 129 7.66 -4.99 -4.13
CA THR A 129 8.93 -5.23 -4.86
C THR A 129 9.26 -6.71 -5.04
N THR A 130 8.30 -7.61 -4.80
CA THR A 130 8.53 -9.06 -4.96
C THR A 130 8.82 -9.43 -6.42
N LYS A 131 9.54 -10.54 -6.60
CA LYS A 131 9.80 -11.13 -7.93
C LYS A 131 8.52 -11.37 -8.74
N TYR A 132 7.39 -11.62 -8.07
CA TYR A 132 6.10 -11.85 -8.72
C TYR A 132 5.56 -10.57 -9.37
N HIS A 133 5.58 -9.46 -8.62
CA HIS A 133 5.14 -8.15 -9.11
C HIS A 133 6.06 -7.64 -10.21
N VAL A 134 7.38 -7.68 -9.98
CA VAL A 134 8.37 -7.22 -10.96
C VAL A 134 8.29 -8.01 -12.26
N LYS A 135 8.20 -9.35 -12.18
CA LYS A 135 8.05 -10.19 -13.37
C LYS A 135 6.74 -9.89 -14.11
N ALA A 136 5.63 -9.71 -13.41
CA ALA A 136 4.34 -9.36 -14.02
C ALA A 136 4.43 -8.03 -14.79
N ALA A 137 5.04 -7.00 -14.18
CA ALA A 137 5.23 -5.70 -14.84
C ALA A 137 6.11 -5.79 -16.11
N MET A 138 7.10 -6.69 -16.14
CA MET A 138 7.93 -6.91 -17.32
C MET A 138 7.15 -7.47 -18.52
N HIS A 139 5.96 -8.05 -18.31
CA HIS A 139 5.10 -8.60 -19.37
C HIS A 139 4.09 -7.59 -19.93
N LEU A 140 4.12 -6.32 -19.49
CA LEU A 140 3.18 -5.29 -19.95
C LEU A 140 3.16 -5.12 -21.48
N PRO A 141 4.31 -4.98 -22.17
CA PRO A 141 4.32 -4.83 -23.63
C PRO A 141 3.72 -6.04 -24.35
N GLU A 142 4.12 -7.25 -23.96
CA GLU A 142 3.62 -8.50 -24.55
C GLU A 142 2.11 -8.66 -24.32
N TRP A 143 1.62 -8.27 -23.15
CA TRP A 143 0.19 -8.30 -22.83
C TRP A 143 -0.62 -7.37 -23.74
N PHE A 144 -0.17 -6.11 -23.93
CA PHE A 144 -0.84 -5.18 -24.86
C PHE A 144 -0.80 -5.62 -26.33
N MET A 145 0.21 -6.39 -26.73
CA MET A 145 0.38 -6.87 -28.10
C MET A 145 -0.31 -8.22 -28.38
N SER A 146 -0.80 -8.91 -27.35
CA SER A 146 -1.49 -10.19 -27.50
C SER A 146 -2.94 -9.98 -27.98
N ASP A 147 -3.39 -10.83 -28.91
CA ASP A 147 -4.74 -10.78 -29.54
C ASP A 147 -5.59 -11.99 -29.11
N ASP A 148 -5.34 -12.51 -27.90
CA ASP A 148 -5.72 -13.88 -27.50
C ASP A 148 -7.19 -14.03 -27.04
N GLY A 149 -8.07 -13.08 -27.37
CA GLY A 149 -9.50 -13.10 -27.04
C GLY A 149 -9.80 -13.07 -25.54
N ALA A 150 -11.09 -12.93 -25.19
CA ALA A 150 -11.56 -12.57 -23.84
C ALA A 150 -11.26 -13.57 -22.70
N ALA A 151 -10.59 -14.70 -22.94
CA ALA A 151 -10.36 -15.75 -21.95
C ALA A 151 -8.86 -16.05 -21.64
N ALA A 152 -7.93 -15.54 -22.43
CA ALA A 152 -6.48 -15.65 -22.20
C ALA A 152 -5.90 -14.29 -22.61
N VAL A 153 -5.48 -13.36 -21.77
CA VAL A 153 -4.96 -13.40 -20.40
C VAL A 153 -5.53 -12.17 -19.68
N ALA A 154 -6.37 -12.35 -18.66
CA ALA A 154 -7.10 -11.24 -18.02
C ALA A 154 -6.21 -10.10 -17.47
N MET A 155 -4.92 -10.37 -17.19
CA MET A 155 -3.95 -9.40 -16.63
C MET A 155 -2.50 -9.88 -16.82
N PRO A 156 -1.50 -8.97 -16.93
CA PRO A 156 -0.07 -9.31 -17.06
C PRO A 156 0.43 -10.32 -16.01
N PHE A 157 -0.06 -10.28 -14.77
CA PHE A 157 0.32 -11.23 -13.73
C PHE A 157 0.00 -12.68 -14.09
N ARG A 158 -1.18 -12.93 -14.68
CA ARG A 158 -1.56 -14.27 -15.13
C ARG A 158 -0.72 -14.71 -16.32
N MET A 159 -0.30 -13.80 -17.20
CA MET A 159 0.65 -14.11 -18.29
C MET A 159 2.01 -14.55 -17.73
N ALA A 160 2.49 -13.86 -16.70
CA ALA A 160 3.80 -14.12 -16.09
C ALA A 160 3.86 -15.42 -15.26
N HIS A 161 2.75 -15.80 -14.62
CA HIS A 161 2.73 -16.85 -13.59
C HIS A 161 1.74 -17.99 -13.84
N GLY A 162 0.89 -17.90 -14.86
CA GLY A 162 -0.11 -18.90 -15.22
C GLY A 162 -1.31 -18.99 -14.26
N THR A 163 -1.41 -18.10 -13.28
CA THR A 163 -2.50 -18.00 -12.30
C THR A 163 -2.60 -16.57 -11.78
N ASP A 164 -3.64 -16.24 -11.01
CA ASP A 164 -3.81 -14.93 -10.38
C ASP A 164 -3.00 -14.79 -9.08
N LEU A 165 -3.00 -13.58 -8.51
CA LEU A 165 -2.28 -13.27 -7.28
C LEU A 165 -2.69 -14.19 -6.12
N TRP A 166 -3.98 -14.42 -5.95
CA TRP A 166 -4.54 -15.28 -4.91
C TRP A 166 -4.06 -16.74 -5.07
N GLY A 167 -4.08 -17.27 -6.30
CA GLY A 167 -3.56 -18.61 -6.61
C GLY A 167 -2.05 -18.75 -6.40
N VAL A 168 -1.26 -17.69 -6.59
CA VAL A 168 0.16 -17.69 -6.19
C VAL A 168 0.30 -17.76 -4.68
N MET A 169 -0.49 -16.99 -3.92
CA MET A 169 -0.41 -16.97 -2.46
C MET A 169 -0.85 -18.29 -1.82
N GLU A 170 -1.80 -19.01 -2.43
CA GLU A 170 -2.17 -20.36 -2.02
C GLU A 170 -1.00 -21.35 -2.19
N ARG A 171 -0.18 -21.19 -3.25
CA ARG A 171 0.92 -22.10 -3.59
C ARG A 171 2.26 -21.73 -2.93
N ASP A 172 2.46 -20.45 -2.61
CA ASP A 172 3.68 -19.93 -1.97
C ASP A 172 3.33 -19.25 -0.64
N PRO A 173 3.36 -19.99 0.50
CA PRO A 173 3.08 -19.44 1.81
C PRO A 173 3.97 -18.26 2.21
N LYS A 174 5.20 -18.18 1.67
CA LYS A 174 6.10 -17.06 1.93
C LYS A 174 5.62 -15.80 1.22
N MET A 175 5.10 -15.93 -0.01
CA MET A 175 4.47 -14.82 -0.71
C MET A 175 3.23 -14.34 0.05
N ASN A 176 2.37 -15.26 0.51
CA ASN A 176 1.21 -14.92 1.33
C ASN A 176 1.60 -14.16 2.60
N GLN A 177 2.63 -14.61 3.32
CA GLN A 177 3.13 -13.94 4.52
C GLN A 177 3.65 -12.53 4.22
N VAL A 178 4.42 -12.36 3.14
CA VAL A 178 4.96 -11.06 2.72
C VAL A 178 3.84 -10.09 2.33
N PHE A 179 2.84 -10.56 1.58
CA PHE A 179 1.68 -9.77 1.20
C PHE A 179 0.88 -9.31 2.42
N ASN A 180 0.51 -10.25 3.30
CA ASN A 180 -0.26 -9.96 4.51
C ASN A 180 0.48 -9.01 5.47
N ALA A 181 1.80 -9.15 5.62
CA ALA A 181 2.61 -8.21 6.39
C ALA A 181 2.61 -6.81 5.76
N GLY A 182 2.70 -6.75 4.43
CA GLY A 182 2.65 -5.49 3.68
C GLY A 182 1.32 -4.76 3.86
N MET A 183 0.20 -5.42 3.56
CA MET A 183 -1.14 -4.87 3.72
C MET A 183 -1.45 -4.51 5.17
N GLY A 184 -0.99 -5.32 6.13
CA GLY A 184 -1.12 -5.05 7.55
C GLY A 184 -0.40 -3.76 7.98
N SER A 185 0.84 -3.56 7.51
CA SER A 185 1.62 -2.36 7.85
C SER A 185 1.00 -1.06 7.34
N ASP A 186 0.56 -1.04 6.07
CA ASP A 186 -0.18 0.11 5.52
C ASP A 186 -1.50 0.35 6.27
N THR A 187 -2.26 -0.72 6.51
CA THR A 187 -3.56 -0.63 7.17
C THR A 187 -3.47 -0.06 8.58
N GLN A 188 -2.42 -0.39 9.34
CA GLN A 188 -2.21 0.20 10.66
C GLN A 188 -2.07 1.72 10.59
N LEU A 189 -1.17 2.22 9.72
CA LEU A 189 -0.98 3.65 9.54
C LEU A 189 -2.27 4.34 9.07
N ALA A 190 -2.95 3.74 8.09
CA ALA A 190 -4.17 4.30 7.53
C ALA A 190 -5.28 4.38 8.59
N MET A 191 -5.46 3.33 9.39
CA MET A 191 -6.51 3.27 10.40
C MET A 191 -6.25 4.18 11.59
N ASP A 192 -4.99 4.39 11.99
CA ASP A 192 -4.67 5.39 13.03
C ASP A 192 -5.16 6.79 12.63
N PHE A 193 -4.95 7.16 11.36
CA PHE A 193 -5.42 8.43 10.82
C PHE A 193 -6.95 8.48 10.72
N VAL A 194 -7.57 7.41 10.19
CA VAL A 194 -9.04 7.32 10.04
C VAL A 194 -9.72 7.41 11.40
N ILE A 195 -9.28 6.64 12.39
CA ILE A 195 -9.87 6.64 13.74
C ILE A 195 -9.74 8.02 14.38
N SER A 196 -8.57 8.66 14.26
CA SER A 196 -8.30 9.95 14.89
C SER A 196 -9.09 11.12 14.27
N ASN A 197 -9.38 11.07 12.97
CA ASN A 197 -9.94 12.21 12.23
C ASN A 197 -11.35 11.98 11.67
N TYR A 198 -11.76 10.73 11.55
CA TYR A 198 -13.02 10.27 10.94
C TYR A 198 -13.70 9.20 11.81
N GLY A 199 -13.42 9.18 13.13
CA GLY A 199 -14.02 8.22 14.05
C GLY A 199 -15.56 8.25 14.08
N ASP A 200 -16.16 9.38 13.67
CA ASP A 200 -17.61 9.54 13.52
C ASP A 200 -18.23 8.52 12.56
N VAL A 201 -17.46 7.96 11.63
CA VAL A 201 -17.93 6.91 10.69
C VAL A 201 -18.39 5.66 11.42
N PHE A 202 -17.89 5.42 12.64
CA PHE A 202 -18.22 4.25 13.47
C PHE A 202 -19.28 4.56 14.52
N GLU A 203 -19.78 5.80 14.60
CA GLU A 203 -20.87 6.13 15.54
C GLU A 203 -22.12 5.31 15.24
N GLY A 204 -22.77 4.84 16.30
CA GLY A 204 -23.99 4.03 16.26
C GLY A 204 -23.78 2.56 15.85
N VAL A 205 -22.56 2.15 15.50
CA VAL A 205 -22.23 0.76 15.13
C VAL A 205 -22.05 -0.07 16.40
N THR A 206 -22.68 -1.26 16.47
CA THR A 206 -22.47 -2.21 17.58
C THR A 206 -21.85 -3.53 17.11
N SER A 207 -21.96 -3.83 15.82
CA SER A 207 -21.32 -4.96 15.14
C SER A 207 -20.74 -4.53 13.79
N LEU A 208 -19.55 -5.02 13.46
CA LEU A 208 -18.86 -4.72 12.22
C LEU A 208 -18.20 -5.97 11.64
N VAL A 209 -18.40 -6.22 10.34
CA VAL A 209 -17.67 -7.24 9.59
C VAL A 209 -16.68 -6.56 8.65
N ASP A 210 -15.40 -6.80 8.88
CA ASP A 210 -14.27 -6.42 8.02
C ASP A 210 -14.10 -7.50 6.93
N VAL A 211 -14.60 -7.20 5.73
CA VAL A 211 -14.65 -8.13 4.60
C VAL A 211 -13.33 -8.04 3.82
N GLY A 212 -12.67 -9.17 3.63
CA GLY A 212 -11.30 -9.24 3.14
C GLY A 212 -10.28 -8.64 4.13
N GLY A 213 -10.62 -8.66 5.43
CA GLY A 213 -9.82 -8.02 6.48
C GLY A 213 -8.47 -8.70 6.77
N GLY A 214 -8.18 -9.83 6.12
CA GLY A 214 -6.91 -10.54 6.22
C GLY A 214 -6.54 -10.92 7.65
N PRO A 215 -5.34 -10.56 8.14
CA PRO A 215 -4.96 -10.75 9.54
C PRO A 215 -5.76 -9.93 10.56
N GLY A 216 -6.73 -9.10 10.13
CA GLY A 216 -7.60 -8.30 10.99
C GLY A 216 -6.97 -7.01 11.51
N SER A 217 -6.01 -6.42 10.78
CA SER A 217 -5.34 -5.18 11.23
C SER A 217 -6.33 -4.03 11.42
N ALA A 218 -7.28 -3.85 10.49
CA ALA A 218 -8.31 -2.81 10.59
C ALA A 218 -9.34 -3.13 11.67
N ALA A 219 -9.94 -4.33 11.63
CA ALA A 219 -10.86 -4.80 12.67
C ALA A 219 -10.31 -4.62 14.10
N ARG A 220 -9.02 -4.92 14.33
CA ARG A 220 -8.38 -4.73 15.64
C ARG A 220 -8.20 -3.27 16.02
N ALA A 221 -7.83 -2.42 15.07
CA ALA A 221 -7.71 -0.99 15.31
C ALA A 221 -9.07 -0.40 15.72
N ILE A 222 -10.14 -0.80 15.02
CA ILE A 222 -11.52 -0.41 15.32
C ILE A 222 -11.94 -0.94 16.69
N ALA A 223 -11.76 -2.23 16.99
CA ALA A 223 -12.13 -2.82 18.27
C ALA A 223 -11.40 -2.17 19.46
N ARG A 224 -10.14 -1.77 19.29
CA ARG A 224 -9.39 -1.03 20.33
C ARG A 224 -9.93 0.38 20.55
N ALA A 225 -10.26 1.09 19.49
CA ALA A 225 -10.75 2.47 19.55
C ALA A 225 -12.21 2.55 20.02
N PHE A 226 -13.02 1.55 19.65
CA PHE A 226 -14.44 1.46 19.95
C PHE A 226 -14.77 0.11 20.61
N PRO A 227 -14.46 -0.10 21.91
CA PRO A 227 -14.61 -1.40 22.58
C PRO A 227 -16.04 -1.94 22.65
N HIS A 228 -17.04 -1.12 22.33
CA HIS A 228 -18.45 -1.52 22.25
C HIS A 228 -18.81 -2.16 20.89
N VAL A 229 -17.97 -2.00 19.87
CA VAL A 229 -18.15 -2.58 18.54
C VAL A 229 -17.60 -4.00 18.53
N LYS A 230 -18.46 -4.98 18.27
CA LYS A 230 -18.03 -6.36 18.02
C LYS A 230 -17.51 -6.47 16.60
N CYS A 231 -16.20 -6.69 16.46
CA CYS A 231 -15.57 -6.82 15.16
C CYS A 231 -15.34 -8.29 14.78
N SER A 232 -15.72 -8.63 13.56
CA SER A 232 -15.38 -9.90 12.93
C SER A 232 -14.66 -9.65 11.59
N VAL A 233 -13.82 -10.57 11.16
CA VAL A 233 -13.15 -10.56 9.85
C VAL A 233 -13.70 -11.69 9.01
N LEU A 234 -14.21 -11.37 7.82
CA LEU A 234 -14.60 -12.37 6.82
C LEU A 234 -13.51 -12.44 5.76
N ASP A 235 -12.89 -13.61 5.60
CA ASP A 235 -11.88 -13.83 4.55
C ASP A 235 -11.86 -15.30 4.10
N LEU A 236 -11.08 -15.58 3.06
CA LEU A 236 -10.92 -16.92 2.51
C LEU A 236 -10.29 -17.89 3.51
N PRO A 237 -10.62 -19.20 3.42
CA PRO A 237 -10.14 -20.21 4.37
C PRO A 237 -8.61 -20.24 4.54
N ASN A 238 -7.84 -20.07 3.46
CA ASN A 238 -6.38 -20.09 3.47
C ASN A 238 -5.75 -18.87 4.17
N VAL A 239 -6.52 -17.80 4.39
CA VAL A 239 -6.07 -16.59 5.09
C VAL A 239 -6.33 -16.73 6.59
N VAL A 240 -7.57 -17.03 6.98
CA VAL A 240 -8.00 -16.91 8.38
C VAL A 240 -7.89 -18.18 9.21
N ASN A 241 -7.89 -19.38 8.61
CA ASN A 241 -7.90 -20.63 9.39
C ASN A 241 -6.63 -20.88 10.21
N SER A 242 -5.51 -20.25 9.82
CA SER A 242 -4.24 -20.39 10.54
C SER A 242 -4.05 -19.36 11.66
N ILE A 243 -4.97 -18.39 11.77
CA ILE A 243 -4.85 -17.30 12.72
C ILE A 243 -5.37 -17.75 14.08
N PRO A 244 -4.58 -17.64 15.16
CA PRO A 244 -5.05 -17.97 16.50
C PRO A 244 -6.15 -16.99 16.94
N SER A 245 -7.18 -17.51 17.59
CA SER A 245 -8.13 -16.65 18.29
C SER A 245 -7.47 -15.97 19.48
N ASP A 246 -7.76 -14.69 19.67
CA ASP A 246 -7.31 -13.89 20.82
C ASP A 246 -8.45 -13.17 21.55
N GLY A 247 -9.70 -13.43 21.15
CA GLY A 247 -10.89 -12.84 21.75
C GLY A 247 -11.11 -11.36 21.46
N VAL A 248 -10.26 -10.71 20.66
CA VAL A 248 -10.45 -9.30 20.25
C VAL A 248 -11.28 -9.21 18.97
N VAL A 249 -11.04 -10.11 18.02
CA VAL A 249 -11.74 -10.19 16.74
C VAL A 249 -12.14 -11.64 16.47
N GLU A 250 -13.34 -11.84 15.94
CA GLU A 250 -13.79 -13.16 15.46
C GLU A 250 -13.41 -13.35 13.99
N TYR A 251 -12.85 -14.50 13.64
CA TYR A 251 -12.50 -14.82 12.25
C TYR A 251 -13.53 -15.77 11.64
N ILE A 252 -14.03 -15.39 10.46
CA ILE A 252 -15.08 -16.09 9.73
C ILE A 252 -14.47 -16.50 8.38
N SER A 253 -14.29 -17.79 8.18
CA SER A 253 -13.85 -18.35 6.90
C SER A 253 -15.03 -18.40 5.93
N GLY A 254 -14.93 -17.70 4.80
CA GLY A 254 -15.99 -17.68 3.81
C GLY A 254 -15.62 -16.92 2.54
N ASP A 255 -16.61 -16.75 1.66
CA ASP A 255 -16.50 -16.02 0.41
C ASP A 255 -17.54 -14.90 0.39
N MET A 256 -17.07 -13.66 0.27
CA MET A 256 -17.90 -12.46 0.25
C MET A 256 -18.85 -12.39 -0.94
N MET A 257 -18.52 -13.06 -2.06
CA MET A 257 -19.41 -13.15 -3.22
C MET A 257 -20.62 -14.05 -2.93
N SER A 258 -20.46 -14.99 -2.00
CA SER A 258 -21.47 -15.95 -1.61
C SER A 258 -22.39 -15.38 -0.52
N SER A 259 -21.83 -14.99 0.63
CA SER A 259 -22.61 -14.44 1.75
C SER A 259 -21.74 -13.66 2.73
N ILE A 260 -22.27 -12.56 3.25
CA ILE A 260 -21.66 -11.80 4.35
C ILE A 260 -22.57 -11.92 5.59
N PRO A 261 -22.02 -12.22 6.80
CA PRO A 261 -22.81 -12.29 8.03
C PRO A 261 -23.57 -11.00 8.33
N THR A 262 -24.77 -11.11 8.90
CA THR A 262 -25.56 -9.93 9.31
C THR A 262 -24.82 -9.10 10.35
N THR A 263 -24.81 -7.79 10.15
CA THR A 263 -24.01 -6.84 10.95
C THR A 263 -24.55 -5.42 10.80
N ASP A 264 -24.29 -4.52 11.74
CA ASP A 264 -24.71 -3.11 11.61
C ASP A 264 -23.89 -2.38 10.53
N ALA A 265 -22.60 -2.73 10.43
CA ALA A 265 -21.70 -2.18 9.42
C ALA A 265 -20.88 -3.26 8.70
N VAL A 266 -20.76 -3.12 7.39
CA VAL A 266 -19.76 -3.84 6.59
C VAL A 266 -18.61 -2.88 6.27
N PHE A 267 -17.38 -3.31 6.49
CA PHE A 267 -16.17 -2.53 6.22
C PHE A 267 -15.37 -3.19 5.10
N LEU A 268 -14.98 -2.39 4.11
CA LEU A 268 -14.23 -2.79 2.92
C LEU A 268 -13.04 -1.84 2.77
N LYS A 269 -11.81 -2.28 3.08
CA LYS A 269 -10.59 -1.51 2.81
C LYS A 269 -9.73 -2.24 1.79
N TYR A 270 -9.37 -1.60 0.69
CA TYR A 270 -8.58 -2.22 -0.38
C TYR A 270 -9.19 -3.54 -0.87
N ILE A 271 -10.50 -3.52 -1.06
CA ILE A 271 -11.24 -4.68 -1.58
C ILE A 271 -11.72 -4.36 -2.97
N MET A 272 -12.42 -3.25 -3.12
CA MET A 272 -13.20 -2.99 -4.32
C MET A 272 -12.29 -2.68 -5.53
N HIS A 273 -11.06 -2.22 -5.30
CA HIS A 273 -10.07 -1.99 -6.38
C HIS A 273 -9.49 -3.26 -7.00
N ASP A 274 -9.65 -4.44 -6.38
CA ASP A 274 -9.15 -5.71 -6.91
C ASP A 274 -10.09 -6.33 -7.97
N TRP A 275 -11.32 -5.82 -8.05
CA TRP A 275 -12.41 -6.40 -8.84
C TRP A 275 -12.86 -5.46 -9.96
N ASN A 276 -13.37 -6.05 -11.04
CA ASN A 276 -14.09 -5.30 -12.09
C ASN A 276 -15.41 -4.71 -11.56
N ASP A 277 -16.06 -3.88 -12.37
CA ASP A 277 -17.26 -3.13 -11.96
C ASP A 277 -18.46 -4.07 -11.68
N GLU A 278 -18.64 -5.13 -12.49
CA GLU A 278 -19.71 -6.10 -12.30
C GLU A 278 -19.58 -6.89 -10.98
N ASP A 279 -18.36 -7.28 -10.64
CA ASP A 279 -18.06 -8.00 -9.40
C ASP A 279 -18.14 -7.07 -8.19
N CYS A 280 -17.72 -5.81 -8.32
CA CYS A 280 -17.97 -4.78 -7.30
C CYS A 280 -19.46 -4.62 -6.98
N VAL A 281 -20.32 -4.56 -8.00
CA VAL A 281 -21.77 -4.50 -7.80
C VAL A 281 -22.27 -5.73 -7.05
N LYS A 282 -21.81 -6.94 -7.40
CA LYS A 282 -22.18 -8.18 -6.68
C LYS A 282 -21.75 -8.15 -5.22
N ILE A 283 -20.53 -7.70 -4.92
CA ILE A 283 -20.03 -7.56 -3.54
C ILE A 283 -20.93 -6.60 -2.77
N LEU A 284 -21.22 -5.43 -3.31
CA LEU A 284 -22.08 -4.44 -2.63
C LEU A 284 -23.52 -4.93 -2.45
N MET A 285 -24.05 -5.72 -3.38
CA MET A 285 -25.35 -6.36 -3.19
C MET A 285 -25.35 -7.35 -2.01
N GLN A 286 -24.25 -8.08 -1.79
CA GLN A 286 -24.11 -8.92 -0.59
C GLN A 286 -23.96 -8.08 0.67
N CYS A 287 -23.20 -6.98 0.61
CA CYS A 287 -23.08 -6.05 1.73
C CYS A 287 -24.45 -5.46 2.11
N LYS A 288 -25.25 -5.06 1.11
CA LYS A 288 -26.61 -4.53 1.31
C LYS A 288 -27.53 -5.52 2.00
N LYS A 289 -27.44 -6.81 1.67
CA LYS A 289 -28.21 -7.88 2.34
C LYS A 289 -27.76 -8.12 3.79
N ALA A 290 -26.50 -7.84 4.10
CA ALA A 290 -25.92 -8.08 5.43
C ALA A 290 -26.28 -6.98 6.44
N ILE A 291 -26.63 -5.78 5.98
CA ILE A 291 -26.92 -4.64 6.85
C ILE A 291 -28.44 -4.42 7.05
N PRO A 292 -28.89 -3.95 8.21
CA PRO A 292 -30.29 -3.58 8.42
C PRO A 292 -30.70 -2.39 7.54
N GLU A 293 -31.91 -2.44 6.96
CA GLU A 293 -32.50 -1.29 6.27
C GLU A 293 -32.68 -0.07 7.21
N SER A 294 -32.88 -0.34 8.51
CA SER A 294 -33.06 0.69 9.54
C SER A 294 -31.73 1.12 10.16
N GLY A 295 -30.86 1.72 9.35
CA GLY A 295 -29.65 2.41 9.83
C GLY A 295 -28.34 1.63 9.71
N GLY A 296 -28.31 0.52 8.98
CA GLY A 296 -27.07 -0.14 8.61
C GLY A 296 -26.29 0.63 7.54
N LYS A 297 -24.97 0.41 7.47
CA LYS A 297 -24.09 1.09 6.50
C LYS A 297 -22.96 0.22 5.97
N VAL A 298 -22.51 0.52 4.75
CA VAL A 298 -21.24 0.00 4.21
C VAL A 298 -20.20 1.11 4.26
N ILE A 299 -19.01 0.82 4.78
CA ILE A 299 -17.89 1.76 4.88
C ILE A 299 -16.79 1.25 3.96
N ILE A 300 -16.42 2.05 2.97
CA ILE A 300 -15.40 1.73 1.97
C ILE A 300 -14.21 2.67 2.16
N ILE A 301 -13.00 2.13 2.20
CA ILE A 301 -11.75 2.88 2.12
C ILE A 301 -10.97 2.39 0.92
N ASP A 302 -10.98 3.17 -0.15
CA ASP A 302 -10.28 2.89 -1.40
C ASP A 302 -9.80 4.19 -2.05
N ILE A 303 -8.99 4.08 -3.11
CA ILE A 303 -8.50 5.24 -3.86
C ILE A 303 -9.63 5.83 -4.71
N VAL A 304 -9.67 7.16 -4.76
CA VAL A 304 -10.52 7.93 -5.69
C VAL A 304 -9.64 8.78 -6.58
N VAL A 305 -9.50 8.38 -7.84
CA VAL A 305 -8.61 9.03 -8.81
C VAL A 305 -9.10 10.44 -9.10
N GLY A 306 -8.16 11.39 -9.22
CA GLY A 306 -8.45 12.77 -9.59
C GLY A 306 -7.91 13.82 -8.63
N SER A 307 -6.88 13.50 -7.84
CA SER A 307 -6.27 14.47 -6.94
C SER A 307 -5.73 15.69 -7.71
N PRO A 308 -6.00 16.93 -7.24
CA PRO A 308 -5.45 18.13 -7.86
C PRO A 308 -3.95 18.33 -7.54
N LEU A 309 -3.41 17.57 -6.58
CA LEU A 309 -2.01 17.62 -6.20
C LEU A 309 -1.21 16.60 -7.03
N LYS A 310 -0.28 17.10 -7.86
CA LYS A 310 0.50 16.27 -8.80
C LYS A 310 1.07 14.99 -8.17
N ALA A 311 1.75 15.10 -7.02
CA ALA A 311 2.37 13.95 -6.36
C ALA A 311 1.35 12.89 -5.90
N MET A 312 0.16 13.32 -5.47
CA MET A 312 -0.92 12.41 -5.07
C MET A 312 -1.55 11.77 -6.30
N LEU A 313 -1.76 12.53 -7.38
CA LEU A 313 -2.25 12.00 -8.64
C LEU A 313 -1.29 10.94 -9.21
N GLU A 314 0.02 11.20 -9.19
CA GLU A 314 1.05 10.24 -9.61
C GLU A 314 0.99 8.95 -8.80
N ALA A 315 0.76 9.04 -7.48
CA ALA A 315 0.56 7.86 -6.64
C ALA A 315 -0.72 7.09 -6.99
N GLN A 316 -1.84 7.80 -7.20
CA GLN A 316 -3.12 7.20 -7.58
C GLN A 316 -3.03 6.44 -8.91
N VAL A 317 -2.49 7.07 -9.96
CA VAL A 317 -2.37 6.41 -11.28
C VAL A 317 -1.29 5.34 -11.32
N SER A 318 -0.27 5.42 -10.44
CA SER A 318 0.69 4.32 -10.27
C SER A 318 0.02 3.10 -9.64
N PHE A 319 -0.88 3.32 -8.68
CA PHE A 319 -1.66 2.25 -8.06
C PHE A 319 -2.69 1.66 -9.03
N ASP A 320 -3.33 2.49 -9.86
CA ASP A 320 -4.20 2.02 -10.94
C ASP A 320 -3.47 1.12 -11.95
N LEU A 321 -2.29 1.56 -12.40
CA LEU A 321 -1.45 0.73 -13.26
C LEU A 321 -1.03 -0.58 -12.58
N LEU A 322 -0.75 -0.54 -11.27
CA LEU A 322 -0.51 -1.74 -10.49
C LEU A 322 -1.74 -2.66 -10.51
N MET A 323 -2.96 -2.16 -10.25
CA MET A 323 -4.19 -2.95 -10.28
C MET A 323 -4.38 -3.64 -11.64
N MET A 324 -4.13 -2.93 -12.75
CA MET A 324 -4.15 -3.52 -14.09
C MET A 324 -3.11 -4.64 -14.26
N VAL A 325 -1.93 -4.51 -13.65
CA VAL A 325 -0.87 -5.52 -13.72
C VAL A 325 -1.22 -6.76 -12.91
N ILE A 326 -1.69 -6.61 -11.67
CA ILE A 326 -1.77 -7.69 -10.67
C ILE A 326 -3.18 -8.24 -10.40
N THR A 327 -4.22 -7.51 -10.80
CA THR A 327 -5.63 -7.90 -10.58
C THR A 327 -6.47 -7.70 -11.85
N ALA A 328 -7.78 -7.97 -11.76
CA ALA A 328 -8.77 -7.64 -12.80
C ALA A 328 -9.51 -6.32 -12.49
N GLY A 329 -9.11 -5.61 -11.44
CA GLY A 329 -9.70 -4.36 -11.02
C GLY A 329 -8.94 -3.13 -11.51
N LYS A 330 -9.27 -1.99 -10.89
CA LYS A 330 -8.79 -0.66 -11.25
C LYS A 330 -9.05 0.31 -10.11
N GLU A 331 -8.32 1.41 -10.10
CA GLU A 331 -8.71 2.57 -9.31
C GLU A 331 -9.74 3.40 -10.07
N ARG A 332 -10.70 3.96 -9.33
CA ARG A 332 -11.90 4.57 -9.91
C ARG A 332 -11.98 6.05 -9.58
N ASP A 333 -12.53 6.82 -10.50
CA ASP A 333 -12.93 8.19 -10.21
C ASP A 333 -14.29 8.25 -9.48
N GLU A 334 -14.70 9.45 -9.08
CA GLU A 334 -15.96 9.66 -8.35
C GLU A 334 -17.21 9.24 -9.15
N HIS A 335 -17.20 9.39 -10.48
CA HIS A 335 -18.34 9.06 -11.34
C HIS A 335 -18.50 7.54 -11.46
N GLU A 336 -17.38 6.82 -11.64
CA GLU A 336 -17.36 5.37 -11.68
C GLU A 336 -17.82 4.75 -10.35
N TRP A 337 -17.32 5.27 -9.21
CA TRP A 337 -17.79 4.87 -7.89
C TRP A 337 -19.29 5.08 -7.72
N ARG A 338 -19.79 6.27 -8.07
CA ARG A 338 -21.22 6.61 -7.98
C ARG A 338 -22.07 5.65 -8.81
N LYS A 339 -21.62 5.28 -10.01
CA LYS A 339 -22.32 4.32 -10.87
C LYS A 339 -22.44 2.96 -10.18
N ILE A 340 -21.33 2.43 -9.64
CA ILE A 340 -21.31 1.15 -8.93
C ILE A 340 -22.26 1.16 -7.72
N PHE A 341 -22.26 2.24 -6.94
CA PHE A 341 -23.15 2.37 -5.79
C PHE A 341 -24.63 2.32 -6.21
N MET A 342 -24.99 3.08 -7.26
CA MET A 342 -26.36 3.11 -7.79
C MET A 342 -26.79 1.74 -8.35
N ASP A 343 -25.92 1.08 -9.11
CA ASP A 343 -26.19 -0.23 -9.70
C ASP A 343 -26.35 -1.33 -8.61
N ALA A 344 -25.65 -1.19 -7.49
CA ALA A 344 -25.82 -2.04 -6.31
C ALA A 344 -27.04 -1.67 -5.45
N GLY A 345 -27.77 -0.61 -5.81
CA GLY A 345 -28.99 -0.17 -5.15
C GLY A 345 -28.78 0.78 -3.97
N PHE A 346 -27.61 1.40 -3.82
CA PHE A 346 -27.35 2.45 -2.82
C PHE A 346 -27.63 3.83 -3.42
N SER A 347 -28.73 4.47 -3.01
CA SER A 347 -29.13 5.80 -3.50
C SER A 347 -28.49 6.96 -2.72
N HIS A 348 -28.01 6.70 -1.51
CA HIS A 348 -27.40 7.70 -0.64
C HIS A 348 -25.99 7.26 -0.22
N HIS A 349 -25.02 8.15 -0.44
CA HIS A 349 -23.65 7.97 0.01
C HIS A 349 -23.04 9.28 0.50
N LYS A 350 -22.02 9.16 1.35
CA LYS A 350 -21.19 10.27 1.81
C LYS A 350 -19.73 9.89 1.64
N THR A 351 -19.02 10.60 0.77
CA THR A 351 -17.59 10.37 0.49
C THR A 351 -16.76 11.53 1.04
N ARG A 352 -15.66 11.21 1.73
CA ARG A 352 -14.72 12.18 2.28
C ARG A 352 -13.29 11.80 1.90
N PRO A 353 -12.45 12.74 1.42
CA PRO A 353 -11.05 12.45 1.14
C PRO A 353 -10.31 12.12 2.44
N VAL A 354 -9.42 11.13 2.39
CA VAL A 354 -8.61 10.62 3.52
C VAL A 354 -7.20 10.38 3.03
N LEU A 355 -6.19 10.76 3.83
CA LEU A 355 -4.77 10.52 3.55
C LEU A 355 -4.26 11.10 2.22
N GLY A 356 -5.01 12.02 1.60
CA GLY A 356 -4.61 12.76 0.40
C GLY A 356 -4.76 12.00 -0.93
N PHE A 357 -4.80 10.67 -0.91
CA PHE A 357 -4.94 9.82 -2.10
C PHE A 357 -6.08 8.78 -2.02
N MET A 358 -6.66 8.56 -0.83
CA MET A 358 -7.83 7.69 -0.61
C MET A 358 -9.08 8.49 -0.29
N ALA A 359 -10.22 7.82 -0.23
CA ALA A 359 -11.43 8.34 0.36
C ALA A 359 -12.09 7.32 1.28
N ILE A 360 -12.79 7.81 2.31
CA ILE A 360 -13.75 7.02 3.07
C ILE A 360 -15.15 7.32 2.56
N THR A 361 -15.88 6.27 2.19
CA THR A 361 -17.24 6.36 1.66
C THR A 361 -18.20 5.56 2.53
N GLU A 362 -19.26 6.21 2.98
CA GLU A 362 -20.38 5.58 3.69
C GLU A 362 -21.54 5.40 2.72
N LEU A 363 -22.02 4.17 2.53
CA LEU A 363 -23.22 3.84 1.78
C LEU A 363 -24.35 3.44 2.74
N TYR A 364 -25.56 3.90 2.47
CA TYR A 364 -26.73 3.66 3.32
C TYR A 364 -27.80 2.85 2.57
N ALA A 365 -28.35 1.84 3.24
CA ALA A 365 -29.29 0.86 2.67
C ALA A 365 -30.51 1.48 1.96
#